data_AF-A0A0U5MFI4-F1
#
_entry.id   AF-A0A0U5MFI4-F1
#
_cell.length_a   1.000
_cell.length_b   1.000
_cell.length_c   1.000
_cell.angle_alpha   90.00
_cell.angle_beta   90.00
_cell.angle_gamma   90.00
#
_symmetry.space_group_name_H-M   'P 1'
#
loop_
_entity.id
_entity.type
_entity.pdbx_description
1 polymer ?
#
loop_
_entity_poly.entity_id
_entity_poly.type
_entity_poly.pdbx_seq_one_letter_code
_entity_poly.pdbx_strand_id
1 'polypeptide(L)'
;MTSLSYELSWPPHWPFAWRPSLAAWAEPRLADEIQVGAALALAALALCLAAWRWRWLVLGAVPLAYLSAERLELLLVPATPTSFHTSPTGFTARSVADGQALYAAHCRNCHGIDGRGDGPEAGKQPVPPADLTADHLWDHPVGDLFWWVSRGMSGVDGRPTMPGFAAKLSEAERWAVIDFLHANAAGAELARTGRWPHDFMAPDMTARCADGGRVSLSQWRGKPVHIIVEGVDGLARGGELPTILVGGTPRNSDCAVEGAEARQALAATLNLTPDDIAGSQFLVSPEGWLLGHWYQGGAPAPDTLAFVAETLRSICLSSPQGNRFRGHH
;
A
#
# COMPACT_ATOMS: atom_id res chain seq x y z
N MET A 1 -22.64 33.39 -2.56
CA MET A 1 -23.04 32.02 -2.15
C MET A 1 -22.51 31.07 -3.20
N THR A 2 -21.25 30.69 -3.08
CA THR A 2 -20.60 29.67 -3.91
C THR A 2 -21.11 28.32 -3.46
N SER A 3 -21.85 27.62 -4.32
CA SER A 3 -22.25 26.24 -4.10
C SER A 3 -20.99 25.39 -3.99
N LEU A 4 -20.68 24.94 -2.77
CA LEU A 4 -19.79 23.80 -2.57
C LEU A 4 -20.53 22.58 -3.11
N SER A 5 -20.33 22.27 -4.38
CA SER A 5 -20.58 20.93 -4.91
C SER A 5 -19.63 19.99 -4.17
N TYR A 6 -20.08 19.50 -3.01
CA TYR A 6 -19.54 18.30 -2.39
C TYR A 6 -19.91 17.16 -3.35
N GLU A 7 -19.04 16.90 -4.34
CA GLU A 7 -19.01 15.56 -4.93
C GLU A 7 -18.80 14.60 -3.75
N LEU A 8 -19.74 13.66 -3.60
CA LEU A 8 -19.65 12.59 -2.61
C LEU A 8 -18.45 11.71 -2.99
N SER A 9 -17.25 12.11 -2.58
CA SER A 9 -16.08 11.24 -2.59
C SER A 9 -16.40 10.11 -1.62
N TRP A 10 -16.65 8.91 -2.13
CA TRP A 10 -16.80 7.70 -1.34
C TRP A 10 -15.42 7.07 -1.15
N PRO A 11 -15.03 6.66 0.08
CA PRO A 11 -15.80 6.70 1.32
C PRO A 11 -15.94 8.11 1.92
N PRO A 12 -16.95 8.37 2.77
CA PRO A 12 -17.16 9.69 3.35
C PRO A 12 -16.00 10.13 4.24
N HIS A 13 -15.81 11.44 4.34
CA HIS A 13 -14.78 12.02 5.20
C HIS A 13 -14.95 11.64 6.68
N TRP A 14 -13.85 11.35 7.34
CA TRP A 14 -13.80 11.14 8.78
C TRP A 14 -14.01 12.46 9.53
N PRO A 15 -15.04 12.59 10.39
CA PRO A 15 -15.41 13.88 10.97
C PRO A 15 -14.67 14.24 12.26
N PHE A 16 -13.84 13.33 12.81
CA PHE A 16 -13.19 13.51 14.11
C PHE A 16 -11.68 13.75 13.96
N ALA A 17 -11.08 14.49 14.89
CA ALA A 17 -9.64 14.78 14.90
C ALA A 17 -8.75 13.56 15.22
N TRP A 18 -9.36 12.49 15.72
CA TRP A 18 -8.68 11.26 16.16
C TRP A 18 -9.32 10.05 15.50
N ARG A 19 -8.50 9.04 15.21
CA ARG A 19 -8.95 7.74 14.69
C ARG A 19 -8.27 6.60 15.44
N PRO A 20 -8.87 5.39 15.45
CA PRO A 20 -8.18 4.20 15.89
C PRO A 20 -6.85 4.00 15.15
N SER A 21 -5.81 3.62 15.88
CA SER A 21 -4.50 3.27 15.33
C SER A 21 -4.56 1.94 14.59
N LEU A 22 -4.73 1.95 13.27
CA LEU A 22 -4.86 0.73 12.48
C LEU A 22 -3.69 -0.26 12.71
N ALA A 23 -2.47 0.24 12.88
CA ALA A 23 -1.30 -0.57 13.20
C ALA A 23 -1.43 -1.27 14.57
N ALA A 24 -1.90 -0.56 15.60
CA ALA A 24 -2.08 -1.13 16.94
C ALA A 24 -3.14 -2.24 16.98
N TRP A 25 -4.20 -2.10 16.18
CA TRP A 25 -5.27 -3.11 16.07
C TRP A 25 -4.89 -4.29 15.16
N ALA A 26 -3.90 -4.12 14.28
CA ALA A 26 -3.37 -5.19 13.43
C ALA A 26 -2.40 -6.11 14.18
N GLU A 27 -1.67 -5.60 15.18
CA GLU A 27 -0.74 -6.39 15.99
C GLU A 27 -1.49 -7.38 16.92
N PRO A 28 -1.37 -8.70 16.73
CA PRO A 28 -2.20 -9.68 17.45
C PRO A 28 -2.09 -9.61 18.97
N ARG A 29 -0.86 -9.41 19.48
CA ARG A 29 -0.62 -9.33 20.93
C ARG A 29 -1.31 -8.12 21.54
N LEU A 30 -1.28 -7.00 20.84
CA LEU A 30 -1.91 -5.77 21.31
C LEU A 30 -3.42 -5.82 21.15
N ALA A 31 -3.92 -6.41 20.06
CA ALA A 31 -5.36 -6.61 19.83
C ALA A 31 -6.03 -7.43 20.94
N ASP A 32 -5.40 -8.52 21.40
CA ASP A 32 -5.95 -9.34 22.49
C ASP A 32 -5.98 -8.55 23.81
N GLU A 33 -4.92 -7.79 24.12
CA GLU A 33 -4.88 -6.89 25.29
C GLU A 33 -5.97 -5.82 25.23
N ILE A 34 -6.20 -5.22 24.06
CA ILE A 34 -7.24 -4.22 23.82
C ILE A 34 -8.63 -4.82 24.06
N GLN A 35 -8.90 -6.01 23.51
CA GLN A 35 -10.20 -6.68 23.65
C GLN A 35 -10.51 -7.03 25.11
N VAL A 36 -9.53 -7.57 25.84
CA VAL A 36 -9.67 -7.87 27.27
C VAL A 36 -9.90 -6.58 28.07
N GLY A 37 -9.13 -5.53 27.79
CA GLY A 37 -9.29 -4.22 28.42
C GLY A 37 -10.69 -3.64 28.19
N ALA A 38 -11.19 -3.68 26.96
CA ALA A 38 -12.53 -3.21 26.61
C ALA A 38 -13.64 -4.01 27.31
N ALA A 39 -13.51 -5.34 27.37
CA ALA A 39 -14.48 -6.20 28.07
C ALA A 39 -14.55 -5.90 29.57
N LEU A 40 -13.39 -5.71 30.22
CA LEU A 40 -13.32 -5.34 31.64
C LEU A 40 -13.92 -3.95 31.90
N ALA A 41 -13.66 -2.98 31.03
CA ALA A 41 -14.23 -1.63 31.14
C ALA A 41 -15.76 -1.64 31.01
N LEU A 42 -16.30 -2.39 30.04
CA LEU A 42 -17.75 -2.55 29.86
C LEU A 42 -18.40 -3.28 31.04
N ALA A 43 -17.76 -4.32 31.57
CA ALA A 43 -18.24 -5.03 32.76
C ALA A 43 -18.27 -4.11 33.99
N ALA A 44 -17.23 -3.31 34.21
CA ALA A 44 -17.18 -2.33 35.29
C ALA A 44 -18.28 -1.26 35.14
N LEU A 45 -18.49 -0.75 33.92
CA LEU A 45 -19.57 0.20 33.62
C LEU A 45 -20.95 -0.41 33.92
N ALA A 46 -21.20 -1.64 33.45
CA ALA A 46 -22.46 -2.34 33.67
C ALA A 46 -22.74 -2.58 35.18
N LEU A 47 -21.73 -3.03 35.93
CA LEU A 47 -21.83 -3.24 37.38
C LEU A 47 -22.16 -1.94 38.12
N CYS A 48 -21.56 -0.84 37.69
CA CYS A 48 -21.78 0.44 38.33
C CYS A 48 -23.13 1.09 37.98
N LEU A 49 -23.59 0.94 36.74
CA LEU A 49 -24.94 1.31 36.33
C LEU A 49 -25.97 0.48 37.10
N ALA A 50 -25.76 -0.83 37.21
CA ALA A 50 -26.61 -1.75 37.96
C ALA A 50 -26.65 -1.43 39.47
N ALA A 51 -25.53 -0.97 40.04
CA ALA A 51 -25.47 -0.59 41.45
C ALA A 51 -26.11 0.79 41.74
N TRP A 52 -26.45 1.59 40.72
CA TRP A 52 -26.91 3.00 40.84
C TRP A 52 -25.97 3.87 41.70
N ARG A 53 -24.70 3.48 41.81
CA ARG A 53 -23.71 4.12 42.68
C ARG A 53 -22.78 5.04 41.89
N TRP A 54 -23.34 5.95 41.11
CA TRP A 54 -22.61 6.84 40.17
C TRP A 54 -21.43 7.60 40.80
N ARG A 55 -21.50 7.90 42.09
CA ARG A 55 -20.41 8.54 42.87
C ARG A 55 -19.13 7.70 42.97
N TRP A 56 -19.21 6.37 42.91
CA TRP A 56 -18.04 5.48 42.94
C TRP A 56 -17.46 5.23 41.54
N LEU A 57 -18.27 5.40 40.48
CA LEU A 57 -17.77 5.45 39.10
C LEU A 57 -16.78 6.57 38.91
N VAL A 58 -17.11 7.77 39.37
CA VAL A 58 -16.24 8.95 39.20
C VAL A 58 -14.92 8.77 39.97
N LEU A 59 -14.97 8.20 41.18
CA LEU A 59 -13.78 7.97 42.00
C LEU A 59 -12.87 6.84 41.47
N GLY A 60 -13.40 5.84 40.78
CA GLY A 60 -12.62 4.76 40.18
C GLY A 60 -12.20 5.00 38.72
N ALA A 61 -13.05 5.69 37.94
CA ALA A 61 -12.80 5.93 36.52
C ALA A 61 -11.71 6.97 36.29
N VAL A 62 -11.57 7.98 37.16
CA VAL A 62 -10.56 9.04 36.98
C VAL A 62 -9.12 8.53 37.18
N PRO A 63 -8.79 7.77 38.25
CA PRO A 63 -7.46 7.17 38.38
C PRO A 63 -7.17 6.14 37.29
N LEU A 64 -8.16 5.33 36.90
CA LEU A 64 -8.01 4.35 35.84
C LEU A 64 -7.78 5.01 34.48
N ALA A 65 -8.54 6.07 34.15
CA ALA A 65 -8.34 6.85 32.93
C ALA A 65 -6.97 7.54 32.92
N TYR A 66 -6.51 8.06 34.06
CA TYR A 66 -5.19 8.67 34.18
C TYR A 66 -4.05 7.65 33.99
N LEU A 67 -4.14 6.48 34.62
CA LEU A 67 -3.15 5.40 34.46
C LEU A 67 -3.20 4.74 33.07
N SER A 68 -4.33 4.83 32.38
CA SER A 68 -4.52 4.29 31.02
C SER A 68 -4.26 5.32 29.92
N ALA A 69 -4.12 6.61 30.26
CA ALA A 69 -3.96 7.70 29.29
C ALA A 69 -2.73 7.50 28.41
N GLU A 70 -1.63 7.03 28.99
CA GLU A 70 -0.40 6.72 28.24
C GLU A 70 -0.57 5.53 27.29
N ARG A 71 -1.53 4.63 27.55
CA ARG A 71 -1.89 3.54 26.61
C ARG A 71 -2.91 3.97 25.58
N LEU A 72 -3.72 5.00 25.85
CA LEU A 72 -4.71 5.53 24.90
C LEU A 72 -4.04 6.19 23.68
N GLU A 73 -2.85 6.76 23.83
CA GLU A 73 -2.05 7.30 22.71
C GLU A 73 -1.60 6.22 21.71
N LEU A 74 -1.51 4.96 22.14
CA LEU A 74 -1.26 3.82 21.24
C LEU A 74 -2.53 3.40 20.48
N LEU A 75 -3.71 3.73 21.01
CA LEU A 75 -5.00 3.32 20.45
C LEU A 75 -5.62 4.37 19.53
N LEU A 76 -5.31 5.64 19.75
CA LEU A 76 -5.84 6.78 19.00
C LEU A 76 -4.70 7.61 18.43
N VAL A 77 -4.70 7.78 17.11
CA VAL A 77 -3.75 8.63 16.40
C VAL A 77 -4.49 9.82 15.77
N PRO A 78 -3.79 10.95 15.53
CA PRO A 78 -4.37 12.07 14.78
C PRO A 78 -4.91 11.59 13.43
N ALA A 79 -6.10 12.07 13.09
CA ALA A 79 -6.78 11.70 11.85
C ALA A 79 -6.84 12.88 10.90
N THR A 80 -6.75 12.59 9.61
CA THR A 80 -7.16 13.51 8.55
C THR A 80 -8.58 13.18 8.09
N PRO A 81 -9.31 14.13 7.48
CA PRO A 81 -10.62 13.84 6.90
C PRO A 81 -10.63 12.71 5.88
N THR A 82 -9.50 12.39 5.25
CA THR A 82 -9.41 11.29 4.27
C THR A 82 -8.76 10.04 4.83
N SER A 83 -8.52 9.92 6.15
CA SER A 83 -7.78 8.79 6.76
C SER A 83 -8.24 7.39 6.32
N PHE A 84 -9.54 7.22 6.05
CA PHE A 84 -10.15 5.94 5.66
C PHE A 84 -10.44 5.85 4.15
N HIS A 85 -10.02 6.83 3.36
CA HIS A 85 -10.11 6.75 1.91
C HIS A 85 -9.13 5.72 1.39
N THR A 86 -9.59 4.95 0.41
CA THR A 86 -8.77 4.02 -0.35
C THR A 86 -8.53 4.59 -1.74
N SER A 87 -7.39 4.22 -2.34
CA SER A 87 -7.07 4.65 -3.70
C SER A 87 -8.05 4.02 -4.69
N PRO A 88 -8.77 4.81 -5.52
CA PRO A 88 -9.69 4.29 -6.53
C PRO A 88 -8.96 3.82 -7.81
N THR A 89 -7.64 3.98 -7.88
CA THR A 89 -6.82 3.71 -9.07
C THR A 89 -6.63 2.21 -9.34
N GLY A 90 -6.92 1.36 -8.35
CA GLY A 90 -6.67 -0.08 -8.40
C GLY A 90 -5.19 -0.45 -8.41
N PHE A 91 -4.28 0.47 -8.05
CA PHE A 91 -2.83 0.27 -8.13
C PHE A 91 -2.39 -0.22 -9.53
N THR A 92 -2.96 0.37 -10.59
CA THR A 92 -2.65 -0.04 -11.96
C THR A 92 -1.24 0.39 -12.36
N ALA A 93 -0.60 -0.38 -13.24
CA ALA A 93 0.69 -0.05 -13.81
C ALA A 93 0.71 1.34 -14.47
N ARG A 94 -0.39 1.74 -15.11
CA ARG A 94 -0.55 3.10 -15.63
C ARG A 94 -0.51 4.14 -14.52
N SER A 95 -1.28 3.94 -13.44
CA SER A 95 -1.30 4.86 -12.30
C SER A 95 0.09 5.05 -11.69
N VAL A 96 0.84 3.94 -11.50
CA VAL A 96 2.23 3.99 -11.01
C VAL A 96 3.14 4.77 -11.98
N ALA A 97 3.04 4.51 -13.28
CA ALA A 97 3.86 5.20 -14.29
C ALA A 97 3.56 6.70 -14.37
N ASP A 98 2.27 7.08 -14.37
CA ASP A 98 1.82 8.48 -14.34
C ASP A 98 2.29 9.16 -13.04
N GLY A 99 2.15 8.47 -11.90
CA GLY A 99 2.63 8.90 -10.60
C GLY A 99 4.12 9.19 -10.57
N GLN A 100 4.94 8.36 -11.22
CA GLN A 100 6.38 8.58 -11.33
C GLN A 100 6.71 9.86 -12.08
N ALA A 101 6.02 10.13 -13.19
CA ALA A 101 6.21 11.35 -13.96
C ALA A 101 5.82 12.60 -13.15
N LEU A 102 4.69 12.54 -12.43
CA LEU A 102 4.22 13.60 -11.55
C LEU A 102 5.17 13.84 -10.37
N TYR A 103 5.68 12.77 -9.76
CA TYR A 103 6.68 12.84 -8.70
C TYR A 103 7.94 13.56 -9.18
N ALA A 104 8.44 13.18 -10.36
CA ALA A 104 9.60 13.82 -10.97
C ALA A 104 9.38 15.30 -11.27
N ALA A 105 8.15 15.70 -11.62
CA ALA A 105 7.80 17.08 -11.92
C ALA A 105 7.58 17.95 -10.67
N HIS A 106 7.07 17.37 -9.57
CA HIS A 106 6.52 18.16 -8.46
C HIS A 106 7.12 17.87 -7.09
N CYS A 107 7.66 16.67 -6.86
CA CYS A 107 8.06 16.20 -5.53
C CYS A 107 9.58 16.12 -5.36
N ARG A 108 10.30 15.73 -6.41
CA ARG A 108 11.74 15.39 -6.33
C ARG A 108 12.65 16.53 -5.87
N ASN A 109 12.25 17.79 -6.06
CA ASN A 109 13.10 18.93 -5.70
C ASN A 109 13.33 19.01 -4.17
N CYS A 110 12.36 18.55 -3.38
CA CYS A 110 12.51 18.45 -1.92
C CYS A 110 12.79 17.01 -1.49
N HIS A 111 12.10 16.02 -2.07
CA HIS A 111 12.19 14.63 -1.62
C HIS A 111 13.32 13.81 -2.27
N GLY A 112 14.08 14.37 -3.21
CA GLY A 112 15.15 13.66 -3.92
C GLY A 112 14.64 12.91 -5.14
N ILE A 113 15.55 12.39 -5.97
CA ILE A 113 15.17 11.57 -7.14
C ILE A 113 14.61 10.21 -6.66
N ASP A 114 15.24 9.65 -5.64
CA ASP A 114 14.91 8.32 -5.11
C ASP A 114 13.88 8.35 -3.98
N GLY A 115 13.43 9.53 -3.55
CA GLY A 115 12.48 9.67 -2.43
C GLY A 115 13.10 9.81 -1.05
N ARG A 116 14.42 9.91 -0.91
CA ARG A 116 15.12 9.87 0.39
C ARG A 116 15.06 11.13 1.25
N GLY A 117 14.35 12.16 0.80
CA GLY A 117 14.27 13.44 1.50
C GLY A 117 15.51 14.33 1.33
N ASP A 118 16.35 14.03 0.34
CA ASP A 118 17.66 14.65 0.09
C ASP A 118 17.68 15.51 -1.18
N GLY A 119 16.53 16.02 -1.61
CA GLY A 119 16.41 16.88 -2.78
C GLY A 119 17.20 18.19 -2.64
N PRO A 120 17.51 18.87 -3.76
CA PRO A 120 18.29 20.12 -3.74
C PRO A 120 17.69 21.24 -2.87
N GLU A 121 16.37 21.21 -2.62
CA GLU A 121 15.67 22.17 -1.77
C GLU A 121 15.43 21.64 -0.34
N ALA A 122 15.84 20.41 -0.01
CA ALA A 122 15.62 19.78 1.30
C ALA A 122 16.25 20.59 2.44
N GLY A 123 17.50 21.02 2.28
CA GLY A 123 18.23 21.81 3.29
C GLY A 123 17.67 23.21 3.53
N LYS A 124 16.72 23.68 2.71
CA LYS A 124 16.05 24.98 2.88
C LYS A 124 14.71 24.86 3.62
N GLN A 125 14.22 23.65 3.86
CA GLN A 125 12.96 23.45 4.57
C GLN A 125 13.17 23.62 6.09
N PRO A 126 12.18 24.20 6.82
CA PRO A 126 12.24 24.31 8.28
C PRO A 126 12.31 22.95 8.99
N VAL A 127 11.72 21.92 8.37
CA VAL A 127 11.77 20.52 8.79
C VAL A 127 12.30 19.72 7.60
N PRO A 128 13.31 18.85 7.78
CA PRO A 128 13.78 17.99 6.70
C PRO A 128 12.63 17.18 6.08
N PRO A 129 12.53 17.12 4.75
CA PRO A 129 11.56 16.25 4.09
C PRO A 129 11.73 14.80 4.53
N ALA A 130 10.62 14.09 4.72
CA ALA A 130 10.65 12.69 5.11
C ALA A 130 11.28 11.82 4.00
N ASP A 131 11.98 10.76 4.42
CA ASP A 131 12.44 9.69 3.54
C ASP A 131 11.24 8.82 3.13
N LEU A 132 10.71 9.04 1.93
CA LEU A 132 9.56 8.33 1.36
C LEU A 132 9.90 6.90 0.92
N THR A 133 11.08 6.37 1.25
CA THR A 133 11.45 4.96 1.03
C THR A 133 11.53 4.15 2.31
N ALA A 134 11.43 4.81 3.47
CA ALA A 134 11.56 4.19 4.78
C ALA A 134 10.22 3.62 5.30
N ASP A 135 10.32 2.76 6.33
CA ASP A 135 9.21 1.96 6.85
C ASP A 135 7.98 2.79 7.27
N HIS A 136 8.17 4.03 7.73
CA HIS A 136 7.07 4.91 8.17
C HIS A 136 6.05 5.23 7.06
N LEU A 137 6.44 5.13 5.78
CA LEU A 137 5.48 5.29 4.68
C LEU A 137 4.35 4.26 4.79
N TRP A 138 4.67 3.03 5.20
CA TRP A 138 3.72 1.93 5.36
C TRP A 138 2.86 2.04 6.62
N ASP A 139 3.34 2.78 7.62
CA ASP A 139 2.60 3.04 8.87
C ASP A 139 1.48 4.09 8.69
N HIS A 140 1.49 4.80 7.56
CA HIS A 140 0.49 5.81 7.23
C HIS A 140 -0.56 5.26 6.27
N PRO A 141 -1.87 5.38 6.59
CA PRO A 141 -2.92 5.08 5.64
C PRO A 141 -2.78 5.92 4.37
N VAL A 142 -3.04 5.31 3.22
CA VAL A 142 -3.01 6.00 1.92
C VAL A 142 -3.92 7.23 1.88
N GLY A 143 -5.00 7.21 2.65
CA GLY A 143 -5.88 8.34 2.86
C GLY A 143 -5.24 9.53 3.57
N ASP A 144 -4.34 9.30 4.53
CA ASP A 144 -3.56 10.35 5.18
C ASP A 144 -2.49 10.91 4.22
N LEU A 145 -1.82 10.04 3.45
CA LEU A 145 -0.91 10.47 2.38
C LEU A 145 -1.64 11.37 1.36
N PHE A 146 -2.85 10.98 0.96
CA PHE A 146 -3.69 11.77 0.07
C PHE A 146 -4.03 13.13 0.68
N TRP A 147 -4.35 13.20 1.96
CA TRP A 147 -4.60 14.47 2.64
C TRP A 147 -3.38 15.38 2.58
N TRP A 148 -2.20 14.87 2.92
CA TRP A 148 -0.96 15.66 2.96
C TRP A 148 -0.58 16.14 1.57
N VAL A 149 -0.61 15.28 0.55
CA VAL A 149 -0.38 15.70 -0.85
C VAL A 149 -1.39 16.78 -1.26
N SER A 150 -2.64 16.65 -0.83
CA SER A 150 -3.71 17.58 -1.19
C SER A 150 -3.58 18.95 -0.52
N ARG A 151 -3.35 18.96 0.79
CA ARG A 151 -3.49 20.15 1.66
C ARG A 151 -2.16 20.71 2.12
N GLY A 152 -1.08 19.96 1.95
CA GLY A 152 0.23 20.29 2.48
C GLY A 152 0.37 19.88 3.94
N MET A 153 1.53 20.23 4.50
CA MET A 153 1.88 19.98 5.90
C MET A 153 2.42 21.26 6.53
N SER A 154 2.29 21.35 7.84
CA SER A 154 2.84 22.46 8.64
C SER A 154 3.60 21.91 9.83
N GLY A 155 4.68 22.61 10.20
CA GLY A 155 5.47 22.30 11.39
C GLY A 155 4.71 22.60 12.67
N VAL A 156 5.30 22.21 13.80
CA VAL A 156 4.77 22.49 15.15
C VAL A 156 4.63 23.99 15.45
N ASP A 157 5.40 24.83 14.75
CA ASP A 157 5.36 26.29 14.82
C ASP A 157 4.32 26.92 13.88
N GLY A 158 3.53 26.09 13.17
CA GLY A 158 2.51 26.49 12.23
C GLY A 158 3.03 26.93 10.86
N ARG A 159 4.34 26.89 10.61
CA ARG A 159 4.91 27.26 9.30
C ARG A 159 4.67 26.13 8.28
N PRO A 160 4.35 26.44 7.02
CA PRO A 160 4.24 25.42 5.97
C PRO A 160 5.57 24.68 5.79
N THR A 161 5.53 23.36 5.85
CA THR A 161 6.69 22.47 5.62
C THR A 161 6.56 21.70 4.31
N MET A 162 5.33 21.52 3.82
CA MET A 162 5.05 20.97 2.50
C MET A 162 3.88 21.73 1.87
N PRO A 163 3.98 22.20 0.61
CA PRO A 163 2.84 22.82 -0.06
C PRO A 163 1.75 21.80 -0.38
N GLY A 164 0.49 22.26 -0.44
CA GLY A 164 -0.62 21.45 -0.95
C GLY A 164 -0.70 21.48 -2.48
N PHE A 165 -1.03 20.35 -3.09
CA PHE A 165 -1.08 20.18 -4.55
C PHE A 165 -2.49 20.10 -5.14
N ALA A 166 -3.56 20.19 -4.33
CA ALA A 166 -4.94 20.11 -4.82
C ALA A 166 -5.31 21.18 -5.89
N ALA A 167 -4.58 22.30 -5.94
CA ALA A 167 -4.78 23.34 -6.95
C ALA A 167 -3.99 23.10 -8.25
N LYS A 168 -3.07 22.12 -8.27
CA LYS A 168 -2.17 21.83 -9.39
C LYS A 168 -2.41 20.45 -10.00
N LEU A 169 -2.82 19.49 -9.17
CA LEU A 169 -3.04 18.10 -9.53
C LEU A 169 -4.50 17.74 -9.27
N SER A 170 -5.10 17.03 -10.22
CA SER A 170 -6.40 16.39 -10.05
C SER A 170 -6.36 15.35 -8.93
N GLU A 171 -7.54 14.88 -8.50
CA GLU A 171 -7.62 13.78 -7.54
C GLU A 171 -6.94 12.50 -8.03
N ALA A 172 -7.20 12.10 -9.28
CA ALA A 172 -6.59 10.91 -9.87
C ALA A 172 -5.05 11.01 -9.92
N GLU A 173 -4.51 12.18 -10.28
CA GLU A 173 -3.06 12.42 -10.30
C GLU A 173 -2.43 12.36 -8.91
N ARG A 174 -3.12 12.86 -7.86
CA ARG A 174 -2.63 12.76 -6.48
C ARG A 174 -2.61 11.32 -5.99
N TRP A 175 -3.62 10.51 -6.33
CA TRP A 175 -3.61 9.07 -6.06
C TRP A 175 -2.51 8.34 -6.84
N ALA A 176 -2.29 8.70 -8.11
CA ALA A 176 -1.22 8.14 -8.92
C ALA A 176 0.16 8.37 -8.30
N VAL A 177 0.43 9.59 -7.78
CA VAL A 177 1.68 9.85 -7.04
C VAL A 177 1.83 8.90 -5.86
N ILE A 178 0.77 8.66 -5.08
CA ILE A 178 0.81 7.74 -3.92
C ILE A 178 1.07 6.30 -4.35
N ASP A 179 0.45 5.84 -5.45
CA ASP A 179 0.74 4.52 -6.01
C ASP A 179 2.23 4.40 -6.41
N PHE A 180 2.80 5.44 -7.02
CA PHE A 180 4.23 5.47 -7.29
C PHE A 180 5.08 5.45 -6.02
N LEU A 181 4.72 6.22 -4.99
CA LEU A 181 5.45 6.22 -3.72
C LEU A 181 5.51 4.82 -3.10
N HIS A 182 4.40 4.09 -3.10
CA HIS A 182 4.36 2.70 -2.64
C HIS A 182 5.22 1.77 -3.52
N ALA A 183 5.15 1.88 -4.85
CA ALA A 183 5.99 1.07 -5.73
C ALA A 183 7.48 1.34 -5.50
N ASN A 184 7.87 2.61 -5.41
CA ASN A 184 9.24 3.04 -5.18
C ASN A 184 9.77 2.60 -3.81
N ALA A 185 8.97 2.77 -2.75
CA ALA A 185 9.33 2.33 -1.41
C ALA A 185 9.49 0.81 -1.33
N ALA A 186 8.62 0.05 -2.02
CA ALA A 186 8.74 -1.41 -2.06
C ALA A 186 10.01 -1.86 -2.78
N GLY A 187 10.38 -1.19 -3.88
CA GLY A 187 11.65 -1.44 -4.56
C GLY A 187 12.86 -1.08 -3.71
N ALA A 188 12.84 0.08 -3.05
CA ALA A 188 13.92 0.51 -2.17
C ALA A 188 14.12 -0.47 -1.00
N GLU A 189 13.01 -0.96 -0.44
CA GLU A 189 13.03 -1.98 0.62
C GLU A 189 13.60 -3.30 0.12
N LEU A 190 13.17 -3.77 -1.07
CA LEU A 190 13.73 -4.97 -1.71
C LEU A 190 15.24 -4.82 -1.91
N ALA A 191 15.72 -3.67 -2.38
CA ALA A 191 17.14 -3.42 -2.58
C ALA A 191 17.93 -3.44 -1.25
N ARG A 192 17.30 -3.01 -0.14
CA ARG A 192 17.92 -2.95 1.19
C ARG A 192 17.94 -4.30 1.91
N THR A 193 16.83 -5.05 1.85
CA THR A 193 16.62 -6.24 2.70
C THR A 193 16.51 -7.54 1.90
N GLY A 194 16.46 -7.46 0.57
CA GLY A 194 16.26 -8.60 -0.32
C GLY A 194 14.82 -9.12 -0.32
N ARG A 195 13.87 -8.39 0.29
CA ARG A 195 12.45 -8.76 0.35
C ARG A 195 11.56 -7.54 0.16
N TRP A 196 10.43 -7.72 -0.50
CA TRP A 196 9.38 -6.71 -0.47
C TRP A 196 8.74 -6.61 0.92
N PRO A 197 8.10 -5.47 1.24
CA PRO A 197 7.17 -5.40 2.36
C PRO A 197 6.13 -6.51 2.28
N HIS A 198 5.67 -6.98 3.45
CA HIS A 198 4.67 -8.05 3.52
C HIS A 198 3.41 -7.66 2.73
N ASP A 199 2.85 -8.60 1.96
CA ASP A 199 1.63 -8.42 1.15
C ASP A 199 1.68 -7.30 0.10
N PHE A 200 2.88 -6.90 -0.35
CA PHE A 200 3.00 -5.87 -1.40
C PHE A 200 2.40 -6.37 -2.73
N MET A 201 1.38 -5.68 -3.21
CA MET A 201 0.64 -6.06 -4.41
C MET A 201 1.43 -5.82 -5.70
N ALA A 202 1.28 -6.74 -6.66
CA ALA A 202 1.72 -6.51 -8.03
C ALA A 202 0.87 -5.40 -8.69
N PRO A 203 1.47 -4.46 -9.44
CA PRO A 203 0.72 -3.47 -10.20
C PRO A 203 -0.29 -4.13 -11.15
N ASP A 204 -1.55 -3.71 -11.10
CA ASP A 204 -2.57 -4.30 -11.99
C ASP A 204 -2.35 -3.84 -13.44
N MET A 205 -2.50 -4.76 -14.38
CA MET A 205 -2.24 -4.50 -15.79
C MET A 205 -3.18 -5.31 -16.67
N THR A 206 -3.66 -4.70 -17.75
CA THR A 206 -4.53 -5.38 -18.72
C THR A 206 -3.67 -6.01 -19.81
N ALA A 207 -3.66 -7.34 -19.85
CA ALA A 207 -3.02 -8.13 -20.89
C ALA A 207 -4.00 -8.47 -22.02
N ARG A 208 -3.47 -8.65 -23.22
CA ARG A 208 -4.15 -9.22 -24.38
C ARG A 208 -3.65 -10.65 -24.59
N CYS A 209 -4.57 -11.60 -24.60
CA CYS A 209 -4.27 -13.01 -24.78
C CYS A 209 -4.20 -13.39 -26.25
N ALA A 210 -3.56 -14.53 -26.57
CA ALA A 210 -3.39 -14.98 -27.95
C ALA A 210 -4.72 -15.26 -28.67
N ASP A 211 -5.79 -15.56 -27.93
CA ASP A 211 -7.16 -15.73 -28.44
C ASP A 211 -7.89 -14.41 -28.73
N GLY A 212 -7.22 -13.27 -28.53
CA GLY A 212 -7.80 -11.93 -28.67
C GLY A 212 -8.56 -11.43 -27.44
N GLY A 213 -8.69 -12.25 -26.40
CA GLY A 213 -9.26 -11.87 -25.12
C GLY A 213 -8.43 -10.79 -24.42
N ARG A 214 -9.08 -10.02 -23.56
CA ARG A 214 -8.43 -9.05 -22.67
C ARG A 214 -8.71 -9.44 -21.23
N VAL A 215 -7.66 -9.43 -20.41
CA VAL A 215 -7.76 -9.81 -19.00
C VAL A 215 -6.84 -8.94 -18.17
N SER A 216 -7.29 -8.51 -17.00
CA SER A 216 -6.44 -7.83 -16.02
C SER A 216 -5.79 -8.84 -15.08
N LEU A 217 -4.63 -8.48 -14.52
CA LEU A 217 -3.98 -9.29 -13.48
C LEU A 217 -4.92 -9.51 -12.29
N SER A 218 -5.69 -8.49 -11.91
CA SER A 218 -6.71 -8.57 -10.86
C SER A 218 -7.84 -9.59 -11.15
N GLN A 219 -8.16 -9.86 -12.42
CA GLN A 219 -9.15 -10.88 -12.80
C GLN A 219 -8.64 -12.31 -12.64
N TRP A 220 -7.32 -12.50 -12.51
CA TRP A 220 -6.70 -13.80 -12.24
C TRP A 220 -6.52 -14.12 -10.75
N ARG A 221 -7.05 -13.26 -9.87
CA ARG A 221 -7.14 -13.58 -8.45
C ARG A 221 -7.76 -14.96 -8.22
N GLY A 222 -7.17 -15.72 -7.31
CA GLY A 222 -7.47 -17.12 -7.06
C GLY A 222 -6.56 -18.12 -7.80
N LYS A 223 -5.69 -17.65 -8.70
CA LYS A 223 -4.65 -18.44 -9.36
C LYS A 223 -3.28 -17.75 -9.25
N PRO A 224 -2.18 -18.49 -9.08
CA PRO A 224 -0.85 -17.91 -9.18
C PRO A 224 -0.57 -17.49 -10.63
N VAL A 225 0.16 -16.38 -10.78
CA VAL A 225 0.46 -15.80 -12.10
C VAL A 225 1.97 -15.61 -12.22
N HIS A 226 2.52 -16.01 -13.36
CA HIS A 226 3.91 -15.76 -13.71
C HIS A 226 4.00 -14.53 -14.63
N ILE A 227 4.83 -13.55 -14.29
CA ILE A 227 5.06 -12.37 -15.14
C ILE A 227 6.50 -12.42 -15.64
N ILE A 228 6.69 -12.23 -16.94
CA ILE A 228 7.99 -12.23 -17.61
C ILE A 228 8.19 -10.89 -18.30
N VAL A 229 9.26 -10.18 -17.97
CA VAL A 229 9.67 -8.98 -18.69
C VAL A 229 10.61 -9.37 -19.82
N GLU A 230 10.12 -9.25 -21.05
CA GLU A 230 10.86 -9.60 -22.25
C GLU A 230 12.09 -8.69 -22.43
N GLY A 231 13.12 -9.22 -23.11
CA GLY A 231 14.38 -8.53 -23.38
C GLY A 231 15.63 -9.42 -23.27
N VAL A 232 15.47 -10.68 -22.87
CA VAL A 232 16.55 -11.68 -22.78
C VAL A 232 16.03 -13.01 -23.37
N ASP A 233 16.84 -13.67 -24.17
CA ASP A 233 16.50 -14.97 -24.74
C ASP A 233 16.60 -16.11 -23.71
N GLY A 234 15.79 -17.15 -23.88
CA GLY A 234 15.87 -18.37 -23.06
C GLY A 234 15.17 -18.30 -21.70
N LEU A 235 14.33 -17.29 -21.45
CA LEU A 235 13.50 -17.22 -20.24
C LEU A 235 12.50 -18.38 -20.19
N ALA A 236 12.43 -19.03 -19.02
CA ALA A 236 11.49 -20.12 -18.80
C ALA A 236 10.05 -19.59 -18.85
N ARG A 237 9.25 -20.06 -19.81
CA ARG A 237 7.82 -19.69 -19.88
C ARG A 237 7.02 -20.59 -18.97
N GLY A 238 6.07 -19.99 -18.24
CA GLY A 238 5.26 -20.70 -17.27
C GLY A 238 4.47 -21.82 -17.97
N GLY A 239 4.79 -23.08 -17.68
CA GLY A 239 4.19 -24.26 -18.32
C GLY A 239 2.66 -24.26 -18.24
N GLU A 240 2.10 -24.69 -17.11
CA GLU A 240 0.63 -24.70 -16.88
C GLU A 240 0.14 -23.41 -16.18
N LEU A 241 1.05 -22.54 -15.74
CA LEU A 241 0.71 -21.30 -15.06
C LEU A 241 0.27 -20.22 -16.03
N PRO A 242 -0.80 -19.46 -15.71
CA PRO A 242 -1.11 -18.22 -16.43
C PRO A 242 0.13 -17.32 -16.48
N THR A 243 0.57 -17.00 -17.69
CA THR A 243 1.80 -16.22 -17.92
C THR A 243 1.47 -14.89 -18.60
N ILE A 244 1.96 -13.79 -18.03
CA ILE A 244 1.92 -12.45 -18.61
C ILE A 244 3.31 -12.09 -19.15
N LEU A 245 3.39 -11.76 -20.43
CA LEU A 245 4.57 -11.19 -21.06
C LEU A 245 4.48 -9.66 -21.04
N VAL A 246 5.45 -8.99 -20.43
CA VAL A 246 5.55 -7.52 -20.43
C VAL A 246 6.44 -7.10 -21.59
N GLY A 247 5.79 -6.62 -22.65
CA GLY A 247 6.39 -6.50 -23.98
C GLY A 247 6.35 -7.81 -24.77
N GLY A 248 6.64 -7.72 -26.08
CA GLY A 248 6.60 -8.86 -26.99
C GLY A 248 5.19 -9.23 -27.47
N THR A 249 5.10 -10.36 -28.18
CA THR A 249 3.84 -10.91 -28.70
C THR A 249 3.45 -12.19 -27.96
N PRO A 250 2.19 -12.34 -27.52
CA PRO A 250 1.74 -13.54 -26.83
C PRO A 250 1.75 -14.75 -27.79
N ARG A 251 2.04 -15.94 -27.27
CA ARG A 251 1.97 -17.21 -28.00
C ARG A 251 1.22 -18.24 -27.16
N ASN A 252 0.52 -19.18 -27.81
CA ASN A 252 -0.20 -20.26 -27.13
C ASN A 252 -1.19 -19.73 -26.07
N SER A 253 -1.05 -20.14 -24.80
CA SER A 253 -1.87 -19.70 -23.67
C SER A 253 -1.38 -18.41 -23.00
N ASP A 254 -0.31 -17.80 -23.49
CA ASP A 254 0.27 -16.58 -22.92
C ASP A 254 -0.64 -15.37 -23.19
N CYS A 255 -0.61 -14.41 -22.28
CA CYS A 255 -1.13 -13.06 -22.51
C CYS A 255 0.01 -12.06 -22.48
N ALA A 256 -0.08 -10.99 -23.25
CA ALA A 256 0.94 -9.95 -23.31
C ALA A 256 0.36 -8.59 -22.95
N VAL A 257 1.10 -7.83 -22.17
CA VAL A 257 0.81 -6.43 -21.88
C VAL A 257 1.62 -5.59 -22.85
N GLU A 258 0.90 -4.89 -23.72
CA GLU A 258 1.47 -3.77 -24.48
C GLU A 258 1.74 -2.65 -23.49
N GLY A 259 2.99 -2.24 -23.30
CA GLY A 259 3.22 -1.04 -22.51
C GLY A 259 4.65 -0.78 -22.10
N ALA A 260 5.02 0.49 -22.16
CA ALA A 260 6.14 1.04 -21.42
C ALA A 260 5.77 1.19 -19.94
N GLU A 261 4.49 1.41 -19.65
CA GLU A 261 3.93 1.67 -18.32
C GLU A 261 4.01 0.42 -17.42
N ALA A 262 3.69 -0.76 -17.94
CA ALA A 262 3.83 -2.02 -17.20
C ALA A 262 5.29 -2.32 -16.86
N ARG A 263 6.19 -2.08 -17.82
CA ARG A 263 7.63 -2.23 -17.60
C ARG A 263 8.14 -1.24 -16.55
N GLN A 264 7.72 0.01 -16.65
CA GLN A 264 8.08 1.08 -15.73
C GLN A 264 7.56 0.84 -14.31
N ALA A 265 6.30 0.42 -14.17
CA ALA A 265 5.70 0.13 -12.87
C ALA A 265 6.41 -1.04 -12.17
N LEU A 266 6.70 -2.13 -12.89
CA LEU A 266 7.47 -3.24 -12.34
C LEU A 266 8.92 -2.86 -12.05
N ALA A 267 9.53 -1.97 -12.84
CA ALA A 267 10.89 -1.49 -12.58
C ALA A 267 10.97 -0.73 -11.26
N ALA A 268 9.97 0.12 -10.99
CA ALA A 268 9.86 0.83 -9.73
C ALA A 268 9.79 -0.14 -8.53
N THR A 269 9.05 -1.25 -8.64
CA THR A 269 8.97 -2.24 -7.55
C THR A 269 10.26 -3.04 -7.34
N LEU A 270 11.24 -2.93 -8.24
CA LEU A 270 12.57 -3.55 -8.08
C LEU A 270 13.69 -2.55 -7.79
N ASN A 271 13.37 -1.26 -7.69
CA ASN A 271 14.36 -0.18 -7.67
C ASN A 271 15.32 -0.24 -8.89
N LEU A 272 14.74 -0.50 -10.06
CA LEU A 272 15.43 -0.54 -11.35
C LEU A 272 14.85 0.51 -12.31
N THR A 273 15.55 0.77 -13.41
CA THR A 273 15.01 1.55 -14.52
C THR A 273 14.21 0.65 -15.48
N PRO A 274 13.32 1.23 -16.32
CA PRO A 274 12.61 0.47 -17.34
C PRO A 274 13.53 -0.26 -18.32
N ASP A 275 14.76 0.20 -18.52
CA ASP A 275 15.72 -0.44 -19.42
C ASP A 275 16.46 -1.60 -18.72
N ASP A 276 16.70 -1.47 -17.42
CA ASP A 276 17.46 -2.46 -16.63
C ASP A 276 16.62 -3.67 -16.19
N ILE A 277 15.29 -3.57 -16.22
CA ILE A 277 14.39 -4.65 -15.78
C ILE A 277 14.28 -5.82 -16.77
N ALA A 278 14.79 -5.68 -18.00
CA ALA A 278 14.75 -6.71 -19.02
C ALA A 278 15.21 -8.09 -18.50
N GLY A 279 14.44 -9.14 -18.78
CA GLY A 279 14.73 -10.50 -18.30
C GLY A 279 14.28 -10.81 -16.87
N SER A 280 13.65 -9.85 -16.19
CA SER A 280 13.05 -10.06 -14.86
C SER A 280 11.82 -10.94 -14.95
N GLN A 281 11.69 -11.85 -13.98
CA GLN A 281 10.52 -12.72 -13.82
C GLN A 281 9.94 -12.53 -12.43
N PHE A 282 8.61 -12.56 -12.32
CA PHE A 282 7.89 -12.37 -11.07
C PHE A 282 6.88 -13.49 -10.86
N LEU A 283 6.78 -13.96 -9.63
CA LEU A 283 5.71 -14.84 -9.21
C LEU A 283 4.70 -14.04 -8.39
N VAL A 284 3.46 -14.04 -8.84
CA VAL A 284 2.35 -13.37 -8.16
C VAL A 284 1.46 -14.43 -7.50
N SER A 285 1.09 -14.17 -6.24
CA SER A 285 0.19 -15.04 -5.48
C SER A 285 -1.25 -15.00 -6.03
N PRO A 286 -2.09 -15.99 -5.69
CA PRO A 286 -3.53 -15.94 -5.95
C PRO A 286 -4.23 -14.68 -5.40
N GLU A 287 -3.69 -14.07 -4.34
CA GLU A 287 -4.21 -12.86 -3.72
C GLU A 287 -3.75 -11.58 -4.46
N GLY A 288 -2.75 -11.71 -5.34
CA GLY A 288 -2.17 -10.61 -6.12
C GLY A 288 -0.87 -10.04 -5.55
N TRP A 289 -0.24 -10.72 -4.59
CA TRP A 289 1.00 -10.26 -3.95
C TRP A 289 2.23 -10.68 -4.74
N LEU A 290 3.28 -9.88 -4.72
CA LEU A 290 4.58 -10.26 -5.26
C LEU A 290 5.28 -11.22 -4.30
N LEU A 291 5.44 -12.49 -4.72
CA LEU A 291 6.03 -13.56 -3.90
C LEU A 291 7.53 -13.74 -4.15
N GLY A 292 7.99 -13.50 -5.37
CA GLY A 292 9.37 -13.69 -5.75
C GLY A 292 9.72 -12.98 -7.05
N HIS A 293 11.00 -12.65 -7.18
CA HIS A 293 11.62 -12.09 -8.37
C HIS A 293 12.88 -12.86 -8.72
N TRP A 294 13.13 -12.98 -10.03
CA TRP A 294 14.37 -13.51 -10.57
C TRP A 294 14.86 -12.62 -11.70
N TYR A 295 16.16 -12.34 -11.67
CA TYR A 295 16.80 -11.49 -12.67
C TYR A 295 17.51 -12.35 -13.73
N GLN A 296 17.48 -11.92 -15.00
CA GLN A 296 18.28 -12.47 -16.11
C GLN A 296 18.19 -14.00 -16.26
N GLY A 297 16.99 -14.56 -16.16
CA GLY A 297 16.76 -15.99 -16.40
C GLY A 297 17.08 -16.94 -15.24
N GLY A 298 17.34 -16.44 -14.03
CA GLY A 298 17.54 -17.25 -12.83
C GLY A 298 16.27 -17.88 -12.22
N ALA A 299 15.14 -17.85 -12.91
CA ALA A 299 13.89 -18.39 -12.38
C ALA A 299 13.91 -19.93 -12.33
N PRO A 300 13.41 -20.55 -11.25
CA PRO A 300 13.16 -21.98 -11.19
C PRO A 300 12.27 -22.45 -12.34
N ALA A 301 12.27 -23.76 -12.58
CA ALA A 301 11.38 -24.35 -13.56
C ALA A 301 9.90 -24.04 -13.23
N PRO A 302 9.02 -23.87 -14.25
CA PRO A 302 7.64 -23.45 -14.05
C PRO A 302 6.80 -24.29 -13.08
N ASP A 303 7.05 -25.59 -13.05
CA ASP A 303 6.45 -26.55 -12.12
C ASP A 303 6.83 -26.23 -10.66
N THR A 304 8.08 -25.82 -10.44
CA THR A 304 8.58 -25.37 -9.13
C THR A 304 7.90 -24.07 -8.72
N LEU A 305 7.73 -23.12 -9.64
CA LEU A 305 7.00 -21.87 -9.38
C LEU A 305 5.55 -22.14 -8.98
N ALA A 306 4.87 -23.06 -9.67
CA ALA A 306 3.50 -23.45 -9.36
C ALA A 306 3.42 -24.10 -7.98
N PHE A 307 4.33 -25.03 -7.68
CA PHE A 307 4.43 -25.67 -6.38
C PHE A 307 4.67 -24.66 -5.25
N VAL A 308 5.61 -23.72 -5.43
CA VAL A 308 5.89 -22.66 -4.45
C VAL A 308 4.66 -21.82 -4.19
N ALA A 309 3.98 -21.37 -5.24
CA ALA A 309 2.81 -20.51 -5.09
C ALA A 309 1.64 -21.24 -4.39
N GLU A 310 1.36 -22.49 -4.76
CA GLU A 310 0.27 -23.27 -4.15
C GLU A 310 0.61 -23.67 -2.71
N THR A 311 1.88 -23.98 -2.42
CA THR A 311 2.35 -24.25 -1.06
C THR A 311 2.17 -23.00 -0.18
N LEU A 312 2.60 -21.83 -0.65
CA LEU A 312 2.44 -20.57 0.06
C LEU A 312 0.96 -20.22 0.25
N ARG A 313 0.12 -20.41 -0.77
CA ARG A 313 -1.33 -20.28 -0.66
C ARG A 313 -1.90 -21.17 0.45
N SER A 314 -1.52 -22.45 0.48
CA SER A 314 -1.98 -23.38 1.52
C SER A 314 -1.53 -22.97 2.92
N ILE A 315 -0.30 -22.46 3.06
CA ILE A 315 0.25 -21.98 4.33
C ILE A 315 -0.52 -20.74 4.77
N CYS A 316 -0.76 -19.78 3.88
CA CYS A 316 -1.55 -18.59 4.18
C CYS A 316 -2.98 -18.96 4.58
N LEU A 317 -3.64 -19.87 3.86
CA LEU A 317 -5.02 -20.29 4.13
C LEU A 317 -5.16 -21.20 5.37
N SER A 318 -4.13 -21.96 5.73
CA SER A 318 -4.09 -22.81 6.93
C SER A 318 -3.55 -22.09 8.16
N SER A 319 -2.88 -20.94 7.97
CA SER A 319 -2.44 -20.08 9.06
C SER A 319 -3.66 -19.49 9.78
N PRO A 320 -3.67 -19.43 11.14
CA PRO A 320 -4.72 -18.76 11.91
C PRO A 320 -4.99 -17.31 11.49
N GLN A 321 -4.02 -16.66 10.83
CA GLN A 321 -4.18 -15.31 10.26
C GLN A 321 -4.99 -15.28 8.96
N GLY A 322 -4.91 -16.31 8.10
CA GLY A 322 -5.65 -16.37 6.82
C GLY A 322 -7.17 -16.53 6.98
N ASN A 323 -7.62 -17.06 8.12
CA ASN A 323 -9.05 -17.16 8.44
C ASN A 323 -9.71 -15.80 8.73
N ARG A 324 -8.93 -14.71 8.90
CA ARG A 324 -9.45 -13.36 9.18
C ARG A 324 -9.83 -12.56 7.93
N PHE A 325 -9.39 -12.95 6.73
CA PHE A 325 -9.68 -12.23 5.48
C PHE A 325 -11.01 -12.59 4.82
N ARG A 326 -11.81 -13.50 5.40
CA ARG A 326 -13.17 -13.84 4.92
C ARG A 326 -14.23 -12.77 5.19
N GLY A 327 -13.86 -11.60 5.72
CA GLY A 327 -14.81 -10.64 6.32
C GLY A 327 -15.25 -9.43 5.49
N HIS A 328 -14.68 -9.17 4.31
CA HIS A 328 -15.05 -7.98 3.52
C HIS A 328 -15.18 -8.30 2.03
N HIS A 329 -16.41 -8.68 1.66
CA HIS A 329 -16.98 -8.51 0.33
C HIS A 329 -18.07 -7.44 0.39
#